data_AF-A0A7Y5CUN4-F1
#
_entry.id   AF-A0A7Y5CUN4-F1
#
_cell.length_a   1.000
_cell.length_b   1.000
_cell.length_c   1.000
_cell.angle_alpha   90.00
_cell.angle_beta   90.00
_cell.angle_gamma   90.00
#
_symmetry.space_group_name_H-M   'P 1'
#
loop_
_entity.id
_entity.type
_entity.pdbx_description
1 polymer ?
#
loop_
_entity_poly.entity_id
_entity_poly.type
_entity_poly.pdbx_seq_one_letter_code
_entity_poly.pdbx_strand_id
1 'polypeptide(L)'
;MSFSPEAIIGILGALASVVTAIFGYPVWKQWRTQRLLEKSFGAELYDRGTIERSTHYYIRPNCSSIDPAQEAEIRQVVVTKEGLFEKIDEYLSVEPHSRHLLLLADSGMGKSSFVLNYYADNQDRAKRSRHRLAVIPLGIPNVNEVIAKIDNKRDTVIFLDAFDEDTQAIKDHRDRLFELMEACREFKRVLITCRTQFFPSDEEIPKETGIARIGPRRLGQSRVYEFWKLYLTPLTDAQVDLYIRKRYSIFRPDKRKKARELVQKIPLLSVRPMLLAYIPDLLDSNTNIEHSFQLYDIMVEKWFEREKGWVPPESLRAFSERLAVDLYLNREKRGAERIAGAELLPLAREWKINLDDWQLRGRSLLNRDAGGNYKFAHRSIMEYLFVKQFLAGEKACTGLKWTDQMKRFLVEIVRHQWRTQHKLECDLAKVDLTESEPPFVLRATEKRLSTGEVKHMLESVDLFATDWNKNARGLPHVYEIRDRSGVKVVVDHATGLMWQQGGSNDSMRFGDAEKHIQKLNRERFAGYNDWRLPTLEEAMSLMEPTKKNGDLYIDPVFDKTQRWIWTADKGSAGVAWVVLFDSGDCSTHNVTNGNHVRAVRSGQS
;
A
#
# COMPACT_ATOMS: atom_id res chain seq x y z
N MET A 1 34.00 38.19 28.24
CA MET A 1 34.53 37.04 29.00
C MET A 1 35.29 36.15 28.02
N SER A 2 36.62 36.19 28.05
CA SER A 2 37.47 35.28 27.28
C SER A 2 37.68 34.01 28.12
N PHE A 3 37.22 32.87 27.60
CA PHE A 3 37.48 31.57 28.24
C PHE A 3 38.98 31.25 28.11
N SER A 4 39.58 30.70 29.19
CA SER A 4 40.96 30.24 29.15
C SER A 4 41.10 29.04 28.18
N PRO A 5 42.28 28.83 27.55
CA PRO A 5 42.52 27.70 26.65
C PRO A 5 42.16 26.34 27.28
N GLU A 6 42.42 26.20 28.59
CA GLU A 6 42.08 25.01 29.38
C GLU A 6 40.56 24.81 29.51
N ALA A 7 39.79 25.88 29.70
CA ALA A 7 38.32 25.81 29.74
C ALA A 7 37.74 25.42 28.36
N ILE A 8 38.33 25.91 27.26
CA ILE A 8 37.93 25.53 25.90
C ILE A 8 38.22 24.05 25.64
N ILE A 9 39.39 23.55 26.03
CA ILE A 9 39.76 22.13 25.92
C ILE A 9 38.83 21.25 26.76
N GLY A 10 38.49 21.67 27.99
CA GLY A 10 37.54 20.96 28.84
C GLY A 10 36.13 20.89 28.25
N ILE A 11 35.64 21.99 27.65
CA ILE A 11 34.34 22.04 26.96
C ILE A 11 34.35 21.15 25.71
N LEU A 12 35.42 21.19 24.91
CA LEU A 12 35.57 20.34 23.72
C LEU A 12 35.66 18.85 24.08
N GLY A 13 36.36 18.50 25.16
CA GLY A 13 36.44 17.13 25.68
C GLY A 13 35.09 16.61 26.20
N ALA A 14 34.32 17.45 26.90
CA ALA A 14 32.97 17.12 27.34
C ALA A 14 32.01 16.94 26.14
N LEU A 15 32.07 17.83 25.14
CA LEU A 15 31.31 17.71 23.90
C LEU A 15 31.68 16.45 23.12
N ALA A 16 32.96 16.13 22.98
CA ALA A 16 33.42 14.90 22.32
C ALA A 16 32.96 13.62 23.05
N SER A 17 32.92 13.65 24.38
CA SER A 17 32.42 12.55 25.21
C SER A 17 30.90 12.36 25.05
N VAL A 18 30.14 13.46 25.01
CA VAL A 18 28.70 13.45 24.75
C VAL A 18 28.40 12.97 23.33
N VAL A 19 29.15 13.43 22.33
CA VAL A 19 29.05 12.96 20.93
C VAL A 19 29.37 11.47 20.85
N THR A 20 30.42 10.99 21.50
CA THR A 20 30.77 9.56 21.52
C THR A 20 29.70 8.72 22.24
N ALA A 21 29.13 9.21 23.33
CA ALA A 21 28.03 8.54 24.03
C ALA A 21 26.74 8.51 23.19
N ILE A 22 26.43 9.58 22.47
CA ILE A 22 25.19 9.67 21.65
C ILE A 22 25.31 8.86 20.35
N PHE A 23 26.46 8.92 19.66
CA PHE A 23 26.63 8.30 18.34
C PHE A 23 27.40 6.98 18.38
N GLY A 24 28.36 6.83 19.29
CA GLY A 24 29.21 5.64 19.40
C GLY A 24 28.56 4.50 20.20
N TYR A 25 27.83 4.80 21.28
CA TYR A 25 27.20 3.77 22.12
C TYR A 25 26.18 2.89 21.35
N PRO A 26 25.27 3.42 20.51
CA PRO A 26 24.33 2.59 19.76
C PRO A 26 25.03 1.63 18.79
N VAL A 27 26.06 2.12 18.09
CA VAL A 27 26.87 1.32 17.14
C VAL A 27 27.65 0.25 17.89
N TRP A 28 28.30 0.60 18.99
CA TRP A 28 29.01 -0.33 19.85
C TRP A 28 28.08 -1.40 20.44
N LYS A 29 26.90 -1.02 20.94
CA LYS A 29 25.90 -1.94 21.49
C LYS A 29 25.44 -2.94 20.43
N GLN A 30 25.18 -2.46 19.21
CA GLN A 30 24.78 -3.32 18.10
C GLN A 30 25.90 -4.30 17.72
N TRP A 31 27.13 -3.82 17.55
CA TRP A 31 28.28 -4.67 17.26
C TRP A 31 28.52 -5.72 18.35
N ARG A 32 28.39 -5.33 19.62
CA ARG A 32 28.51 -6.25 20.76
C ARG A 32 27.42 -7.31 20.73
N THR A 33 26.18 -6.93 20.38
CA THR A 33 25.05 -7.84 20.21
C THR A 33 25.30 -8.85 19.10
N GLN A 34 25.76 -8.40 17.93
CA GLN A 34 26.08 -9.27 16.79
C GLN A 34 27.19 -10.26 17.15
N ARG A 35 28.30 -9.78 17.72
CA ARG A 35 29.39 -10.66 18.17
C ARG A 35 28.97 -11.65 19.24
N LEU A 36 28.09 -11.25 20.14
CA LEU A 36 27.53 -12.14 21.15
C LEU A 36 26.74 -13.26 20.46
N LEU A 37 25.85 -12.94 19.53
CA LEU A 37 25.06 -13.93 18.81
C LEU A 37 25.94 -14.85 17.96
N GLU A 38 26.93 -14.32 17.24
CA GLU A 38 27.86 -15.14 16.44
C GLU A 38 28.69 -16.13 17.28
N LYS A 39 29.08 -15.74 18.51
CA LYS A 39 30.02 -16.53 19.33
C LYS A 39 29.37 -17.41 20.40
N SER A 40 28.24 -16.98 20.95
CA SER A 40 27.62 -17.62 22.11
C SER A 40 26.31 -18.32 21.78
N PHE A 41 25.74 -18.07 20.60
CA PHE A 41 24.43 -18.53 20.24
C PHE A 41 24.53 -19.50 19.05
N GLY A 42 24.44 -20.80 19.35
CA GLY A 42 24.33 -21.91 18.38
C GLY A 42 25.06 -21.67 17.07
N ALA A 43 26.38 -21.45 17.11
CA ALA A 43 27.22 -20.74 16.12
C ALA A 43 27.12 -21.19 14.64
N GLU A 44 26.34 -22.22 14.33
CA GLU A 44 26.09 -22.79 13.01
C GLU A 44 24.60 -22.82 12.62
N LEU A 45 23.67 -22.51 13.54
CA LEU A 45 22.23 -22.63 13.34
C LEU A 45 21.61 -21.46 12.57
N TYR A 46 22.18 -20.26 12.71
CA TYR A 46 21.81 -19.09 11.93
C TYR A 46 23.01 -18.57 11.17
N ASP A 47 22.82 -18.25 9.88
CA ASP A 47 23.87 -17.60 9.11
C ASP A 47 24.11 -16.17 9.60
N ARG A 48 25.34 -15.70 9.40
CA ARG A 48 25.78 -14.36 9.81
C ARG A 48 24.91 -13.25 9.20
N GLY A 49 24.48 -13.39 7.95
CA GLY A 49 23.63 -12.41 7.28
C GLY A 49 22.27 -12.27 7.96
N THR A 50 21.69 -13.37 8.45
CA THR A 50 20.43 -13.35 9.20
C THR A 50 20.59 -12.67 10.56
N ILE A 51 21.68 -12.91 11.28
CA ILE A 51 21.99 -12.21 12.55
C ILE A 51 22.16 -10.71 12.32
N GLU A 52 22.92 -10.33 11.29
CA GLU A 52 23.15 -8.93 10.94
C GLU A 52 21.82 -8.23 10.62
N ARG A 53 21.01 -8.77 9.69
CA ARG A 53 19.69 -8.20 9.33
C ARG A 53 18.73 -8.11 10.51
N SER A 54 18.72 -9.11 11.39
CA SER A 54 17.79 -9.19 12.53
C SER A 54 18.11 -8.18 13.63
N THR A 55 19.37 -7.81 13.78
CA THR A 55 19.84 -6.88 14.84
C THR A 55 19.96 -5.45 14.36
N HIS A 56 20.10 -5.23 13.05
CA HIS A 56 20.33 -3.92 12.46
C HIS A 56 19.10 -3.01 12.61
N TYR A 57 19.26 -1.89 13.33
CA TYR A 57 18.20 -0.92 13.62
C TYR A 57 16.93 -1.52 14.26
N TYR A 58 17.08 -2.63 14.99
CA TYR A 58 15.95 -3.33 15.61
C TYR A 58 15.09 -2.41 16.51
N ILE A 59 13.78 -2.54 16.37
CA ILE A 59 12.77 -1.86 17.19
C ILE A 59 11.99 -2.93 17.96
N ARG A 60 11.85 -2.74 19.27
CA ARG A 60 11.05 -3.64 20.11
C ARG A 60 9.58 -3.52 19.67
N PRO A 61 8.96 -4.62 19.19
CA PRO A 61 7.58 -4.59 18.74
C PRO A 61 6.61 -4.66 19.92
N ASN A 62 5.36 -4.31 19.65
CA ASN A 62 4.26 -4.56 20.57
C ASN A 62 3.54 -5.86 20.20
N CYS A 63 2.81 -6.45 21.15
CA CYS A 63 1.98 -7.62 20.94
C CYS A 63 0.55 -7.43 21.46
N SER A 64 -0.32 -8.37 21.09
CA SER A 64 -1.71 -8.45 21.49
C SER A 64 -2.13 -9.91 21.68
N SER A 65 -3.16 -10.18 22.48
CA SER A 65 -3.82 -11.49 22.56
C SER A 65 -4.80 -11.75 21.41
N ILE A 66 -5.12 -10.70 20.63
CA ILE A 66 -6.02 -10.72 19.48
C ILE A 66 -5.22 -10.51 18.20
N ASP A 67 -5.56 -11.27 17.17
CA ASP A 67 -4.99 -11.15 15.83
C ASP A 67 -5.23 -9.75 15.23
N PRO A 68 -4.18 -8.99 14.86
CA PRO A 68 -4.31 -7.69 14.20
C PRO A 68 -5.14 -7.73 12.91
N ALA A 69 -5.16 -8.86 12.20
CA ALA A 69 -5.97 -9.00 10.98
C ALA A 69 -7.49 -9.05 11.28
N GLN A 70 -7.87 -9.31 12.53
CA GLN A 70 -9.25 -9.33 13.02
C GLN A 70 -9.62 -8.02 13.76
N GLU A 71 -8.63 -7.24 14.21
CA GLU A 71 -8.80 -5.94 14.89
C GLU A 71 -9.66 -4.95 14.06
N ALA A 72 -9.49 -4.94 12.73
CA ALA A 72 -10.26 -4.08 11.83
C ALA A 72 -11.75 -4.46 11.70
N GLU A 73 -12.11 -5.70 12.02
CA GLU A 73 -13.48 -6.23 11.91
C GLU A 73 -14.27 -6.04 13.21
N ILE A 74 -13.57 -5.98 14.35
CA ILE A 74 -14.17 -5.80 15.68
C ILE A 74 -14.29 -4.31 15.97
N ARG A 75 -15.32 -3.67 15.40
CA ARG A 75 -15.57 -2.20 15.45
C ARG A 75 -15.74 -1.59 16.86
N GLN A 76 -15.61 -2.35 17.95
CA GLN A 76 -15.93 -1.92 19.31
C GLN A 76 -14.93 -2.34 20.41
N VAL A 77 -13.82 -3.02 20.09
CA VAL A 77 -12.86 -3.46 21.12
C VAL A 77 -11.56 -2.65 20.99
N VAL A 78 -11.25 -1.86 22.03
CA VAL A 78 -9.92 -1.26 22.19
C VAL A 78 -8.96 -2.38 22.58
N VAL A 79 -8.27 -2.94 21.59
CA VAL A 79 -7.25 -3.96 21.82
C VAL A 79 -6.05 -3.31 22.50
N THR A 80 -5.73 -3.73 23.72
CA THR A 80 -4.57 -3.21 24.47
C THR A 80 -3.29 -3.73 23.82
N LYS A 81 -2.44 -2.80 23.33
CA LYS A 81 -1.12 -3.13 22.76
C LYS A 81 -0.08 -3.04 23.86
N GLU A 82 0.62 -4.13 24.11
CA GLU A 82 1.60 -4.24 25.19
C GLU A 82 3.00 -4.47 24.62
N GLY A 83 4.03 -4.10 25.38
CA GLY A 83 5.42 -4.33 24.99
C GLY A 83 5.73 -5.83 24.98
N LEU A 84 6.23 -6.35 23.85
CA LEU A 84 6.45 -7.79 23.71
C LEU A 84 7.51 -8.30 24.69
N PHE A 85 8.60 -7.57 24.90
CA PHE A 85 9.66 -8.02 25.80
C PHE A 85 9.15 -8.14 27.23
N GLU A 86 8.35 -7.18 27.67
CA GLU A 86 7.72 -7.14 28.98
C GLU A 86 6.75 -8.31 29.15
N LYS A 87 5.98 -8.65 28.10
CA LYS A 87 5.11 -9.83 28.12
C LYS A 87 5.84 -11.16 28.14
N ILE A 88 6.98 -11.25 27.45
CA ILE A 88 7.81 -12.45 27.52
C ILE A 88 8.47 -12.53 28.90
N ASP A 89 8.87 -11.42 29.51
CA ASP A 89 9.38 -11.42 30.89
C ASP A 89 8.31 -11.90 31.88
N GLU A 90 7.06 -11.46 31.72
CA GLU A 90 5.90 -11.97 32.48
C GLU A 90 5.75 -13.50 32.31
N TYR A 91 5.77 -13.98 31.05
CA TYR A 91 5.74 -15.41 30.73
C TYR A 91 6.86 -16.20 31.41
N LEU A 92 8.07 -15.65 31.48
CA LEU A 92 9.23 -16.35 32.05
C LEU A 92 9.26 -16.32 33.58
N SER A 93 8.70 -15.27 34.21
CA SER A 93 8.85 -14.96 35.64
C SER A 93 7.68 -15.40 36.53
N VAL A 94 6.44 -15.32 36.05
CA VAL A 94 5.23 -15.69 36.80
C VAL A 94 4.86 -17.16 36.51
N GLU A 95 4.21 -17.88 37.43
CA GLU A 95 3.51 -19.13 37.08
C GLU A 95 2.33 -18.79 36.16
N PRO A 96 2.44 -18.96 34.83
CA PRO A 96 1.43 -18.54 33.90
C PRO A 96 0.42 -19.68 33.74
N HIS A 97 -0.68 -19.40 33.05
CA HIS A 97 -1.70 -20.39 32.77
C HIS A 97 -1.23 -21.52 31.83
N SER A 98 -0.04 -21.42 31.20
CA SER A 98 0.57 -22.50 30.39
C SER A 98 2.11 -22.49 30.37
N ARG A 99 2.71 -23.67 30.16
CA ARG A 99 4.16 -23.91 29.91
C ARG A 99 4.59 -23.62 28.47
N HIS A 100 3.64 -23.47 27.55
CA HIS A 100 3.92 -23.28 26.12
C HIS A 100 3.34 -21.95 25.65
N LEU A 101 4.12 -21.22 24.86
CA LEU A 101 3.71 -19.95 24.24
C LEU A 101 3.83 -20.08 22.73
N LEU A 102 2.80 -19.59 22.02
CA LEU A 102 2.78 -19.50 20.57
C LEU A 102 2.75 -18.02 20.17
N LEU A 103 3.84 -17.54 19.57
CA LEU A 103 3.96 -16.18 19.05
C LEU A 103 3.68 -16.19 17.55
N LEU A 104 2.53 -15.63 17.18
CA LEU A 104 2.01 -15.58 15.83
C LEU A 104 2.28 -14.21 15.18
N ALA A 105 2.66 -14.21 13.91
CA ALA A 105 2.79 -12.97 13.15
C ALA A 105 2.80 -13.24 11.65
N ASP A 106 2.37 -12.26 10.87
CA ASP A 106 2.43 -12.35 9.41
C ASP A 106 3.87 -12.33 8.88
N SER A 107 4.00 -12.59 7.58
CA SER A 107 5.30 -12.58 6.90
C SER A 107 5.97 -11.21 7.02
N GLY A 108 7.24 -11.18 7.42
CA GLY A 108 8.03 -9.94 7.52
C GLY A 108 7.78 -9.09 8.77
N MET A 109 6.93 -9.52 9.72
CA MET A 109 6.68 -8.78 10.97
C MET A 109 7.81 -8.89 12.02
N GLY A 110 8.85 -9.70 11.75
CA GLY A 110 10.07 -9.73 12.59
C GLY A 110 10.09 -10.78 13.71
N LYS A 111 9.46 -11.96 13.51
CA LYS A 111 9.49 -13.08 14.47
C LYS A 111 10.92 -13.50 14.87
N SER A 112 11.74 -13.85 13.89
CA SER A 112 13.14 -14.22 14.10
C SER A 112 13.96 -13.06 14.67
N SER A 113 13.70 -11.83 14.23
CA SER A 113 14.32 -10.63 14.79
C SER A 113 14.02 -10.48 16.27
N PHE A 114 12.77 -10.70 16.70
CA PHE A 114 12.39 -10.71 18.10
C PHE A 114 13.19 -11.76 18.89
N VAL A 115 13.20 -13.00 18.42
CA VAL A 115 13.86 -14.13 19.09
C VAL A 115 15.34 -13.86 19.35
N LEU A 116 16.07 -13.42 18.32
CA LEU A 116 17.50 -13.15 18.42
C LEU A 116 17.81 -11.95 19.32
N ASN A 117 17.03 -10.88 19.21
CA ASN A 117 17.26 -9.68 20.04
C ASN A 117 16.84 -9.91 21.50
N TYR A 118 15.83 -10.73 21.76
CA TYR A 118 15.44 -11.10 23.13
C TYR A 118 16.53 -11.96 23.78
N TYR A 119 17.09 -12.94 23.04
CA TYR A 119 18.23 -13.72 23.52
C TYR A 119 19.40 -12.81 23.93
N ALA A 120 19.77 -11.86 23.05
CA ALA A 120 20.85 -10.93 23.33
C ALA A 120 20.57 -10.02 24.54
N ASP A 121 19.35 -9.47 24.65
CA ASP A 121 18.92 -8.65 25.79
C ASP A 121 19.01 -9.43 27.10
N ASN A 122 18.57 -10.69 27.09
CA ASN A 122 18.67 -11.59 28.25
C ASN A 122 20.13 -11.84 28.67
N GLN A 123 21.06 -11.97 27.72
CA GLN A 123 22.48 -12.15 28.04
C GLN A 123 23.14 -10.89 28.63
N ASP A 124 22.56 -9.72 28.41
CA ASP A 124 23.01 -8.47 29.04
C ASP A 124 22.47 -8.30 30.48
N ARG A 125 21.53 -9.13 30.92
CA ARG A 125 20.98 -9.09 32.28
C ARG A 125 22.01 -9.56 33.32
N ALA A 126 21.85 -9.04 34.54
CA ALA A 126 22.58 -9.53 35.72
C ALA A 126 22.34 -11.04 35.90
N LYS A 127 23.34 -11.78 36.40
CA LYS A 127 23.28 -13.26 36.51
C LYS A 127 22.01 -13.75 37.23
N ARG A 128 21.56 -13.05 38.27
CA ARG A 128 20.37 -13.41 39.07
C ARG A 128 19.03 -13.27 38.32
N SER A 129 18.97 -12.45 37.29
CA SER A 129 17.75 -12.15 36.51
C SER A 129 17.85 -12.67 35.07
N ARG A 130 18.90 -13.43 34.76
CA ARG A 130 19.13 -14.02 33.44
C ARG A 130 18.46 -15.39 33.37
N HIS A 131 17.66 -15.59 32.34
CA HIS A 131 17.11 -16.90 32.02
C HIS A 131 18.11 -17.72 31.21
N ARG A 132 18.16 -19.03 31.44
CA ARG A 132 18.91 -19.94 30.57
C ARG A 132 18.06 -20.20 29.33
N LEU A 133 18.48 -19.66 28.19
CA LEU A 133 17.74 -19.74 26.92
C LEU A 133 18.48 -20.63 25.94
N ALA A 134 17.72 -21.44 25.20
CA ALA A 134 18.14 -22.09 23.97
C ALA A 134 17.22 -21.61 22.85
N VAL A 135 17.76 -21.30 21.68
CA VAL A 135 16.94 -20.95 20.51
C VAL A 135 17.36 -21.81 19.34
N ILE A 136 16.38 -22.35 18.62
CA ILE A 136 16.59 -23.26 17.48
C ILE A 136 15.69 -22.79 16.31
N PRO A 137 16.26 -22.47 15.14
CA PRO A 137 15.47 -22.29 13.93
C PRO A 137 14.95 -23.63 13.46
N LEU A 138 13.67 -23.72 13.13
CA LEU A 138 13.02 -24.97 12.72
C LEU A 138 13.18 -25.27 11.22
N GLY A 139 13.66 -24.32 10.42
CA GLY A 139 13.97 -24.50 9.01
C GLY A 139 15.24 -25.34 8.72
N ILE A 140 15.99 -25.74 9.74
CA ILE A 140 17.22 -26.55 9.60
C ILE A 140 16.91 -28.05 9.51
N PRO A 141 17.79 -28.87 8.92
CA PRO A 141 17.68 -30.33 9.03
C PRO A 141 17.98 -30.80 10.47
N ASN A 142 17.49 -31.99 10.83
CA ASN A 142 17.82 -32.70 12.08
C ASN A 142 17.50 -31.96 13.40
N VAL A 143 16.49 -31.09 13.40
CA VAL A 143 16.03 -30.32 14.59
C VAL A 143 15.93 -31.16 15.86
N ASN A 144 15.36 -32.37 15.79
CA ASN A 144 15.17 -33.23 16.96
C ASN A 144 16.50 -33.63 17.62
N GLU A 145 17.56 -33.87 16.82
CA GLU A 145 18.89 -34.19 17.33
C GLU A 145 19.52 -32.99 18.02
N VAL A 146 19.32 -31.79 17.46
CA VAL A 146 19.80 -30.54 18.06
C VAL A 146 19.11 -30.29 19.41
N ILE A 147 17.79 -30.49 19.50
CA ILE A 147 17.03 -30.39 20.77
C ILE A 147 17.55 -31.41 21.78
N ALA A 148 17.80 -32.65 21.35
CA ALA A 148 18.23 -33.73 22.23
C ALA A 148 19.56 -33.44 22.93
N LYS A 149 20.50 -32.78 22.22
CA LYS A 149 21.86 -32.43 22.69
C LYS A 149 21.91 -31.30 23.73
N ILE A 150 20.80 -30.61 24.03
CA ILE A 150 20.82 -29.50 24.99
C ILE A 150 20.83 -30.03 26.43
N ASP A 151 21.83 -29.62 27.21
CA ASP A 151 21.95 -29.98 28.63
C ASP A 151 21.13 -29.08 29.57
N ASN A 152 20.82 -29.61 30.76
CA ASN A 152 20.07 -28.93 31.83
C ASN A 152 18.72 -28.38 31.34
N LYS A 153 17.96 -29.24 30.63
CA LYS A 153 16.66 -28.89 30.02
C LYS A 153 15.69 -28.29 31.04
N ARG A 154 15.62 -28.83 32.26
CA ARG A 154 14.69 -28.39 33.32
C ARG A 154 14.85 -26.93 33.73
N ASP A 155 16.03 -26.35 33.58
CA ASP A 155 16.30 -24.93 33.87
C ASP A 155 16.30 -24.06 32.61
N THR A 156 16.26 -24.69 31.44
CA THR A 156 16.38 -24.04 30.14
C THR A 156 15.00 -23.77 29.54
N VAL A 157 14.79 -22.55 29.06
CA VAL A 157 13.64 -22.18 28.22
C VAL A 157 14.07 -22.30 26.77
N ILE A 158 13.28 -22.99 25.95
CA ILE A 158 13.59 -23.20 24.54
C ILE A 158 12.66 -22.37 23.64
N PHE A 159 13.25 -21.62 22.71
CA PHE A 159 12.55 -20.89 21.66
C PHE A 159 12.75 -21.65 20.35
N LEU A 160 11.66 -22.07 19.73
CA LEU A 160 11.63 -22.72 18.44
C LEU A 160 11.14 -21.70 17.40
N ASP A 161 12.03 -21.26 16.53
CA ASP A 161 11.76 -20.16 15.61
C ASP A 161 11.33 -20.65 14.23
N ALA A 162 10.36 -19.95 13.64
CA ALA A 162 9.85 -20.16 12.28
C ALA A 162 9.30 -21.57 12.03
N PHE A 163 8.30 -22.00 12.80
CA PHE A 163 7.64 -23.30 12.61
C PHE A 163 7.05 -23.48 11.21
N ASP A 164 6.64 -22.38 10.56
CA ASP A 164 6.17 -22.41 9.17
C ASP A 164 7.27 -22.70 8.13
N GLU A 165 8.53 -22.77 8.54
CA GLU A 165 9.67 -23.16 7.71
C GLU A 165 10.12 -24.63 7.95
N ASP A 166 9.53 -25.34 8.93
CA ASP A 166 9.83 -26.76 9.19
C ASP A 166 9.22 -27.64 8.08
N THR A 167 10.07 -28.34 7.34
CA THR A 167 9.67 -29.18 6.21
C THR A 167 8.72 -30.33 6.58
N GLN A 168 8.77 -30.83 7.82
CA GLN A 168 7.84 -31.86 8.31
C GLN A 168 6.53 -31.22 8.75
N ALA A 169 6.59 -30.02 9.35
CA ALA A 169 5.39 -29.28 9.73
C ALA A 169 4.57 -28.87 8.50
N ILE A 170 5.23 -28.52 7.39
CA ILE A 170 4.55 -28.22 6.12
C ILE A 170 3.74 -29.44 5.62
N LYS A 171 4.17 -30.67 5.93
CA LYS A 171 3.45 -31.90 5.56
C LYS A 171 2.32 -32.22 6.54
N ASP A 172 2.62 -32.21 7.84
CA ASP A 172 1.65 -32.39 8.92
C ASP A 172 2.07 -31.58 10.15
N HIS A 173 1.49 -30.40 10.30
CA HIS A 173 1.84 -29.49 11.38
C HIS A 173 1.40 -30.01 12.75
N ARG A 174 0.36 -30.84 12.83
CA ARG A 174 -0.14 -31.38 14.12
C ARG A 174 0.80 -32.43 14.66
N ASP A 175 1.07 -33.44 13.84
CA ASP A 175 1.95 -34.55 14.24
C ASP A 175 3.35 -33.98 14.54
N ARG A 176 3.86 -33.06 13.70
CA ARG A 176 5.15 -32.42 13.94
C ARG A 176 5.19 -31.57 15.20
N LEU A 177 4.13 -30.80 15.50
CA LEU A 177 4.07 -30.03 16.73
C LEU A 177 4.05 -30.95 17.96
N PHE A 178 3.31 -32.05 17.91
CA PHE A 178 3.28 -33.04 18.98
C PHE A 178 4.67 -33.65 19.22
N GLU A 179 5.36 -34.06 18.16
CA GLU A 179 6.74 -34.55 18.24
C GLU A 179 7.68 -33.54 18.89
N LEU A 180 7.58 -32.25 18.50
CA LEU A 180 8.38 -31.18 19.10
C LEU A 180 8.04 -30.98 20.57
N MET A 181 6.77 -31.06 20.97
CA MET A 181 6.38 -30.94 22.38
C MET A 181 6.88 -32.11 23.21
N GLU A 182 6.98 -33.30 22.61
CA GLU A 182 7.59 -34.45 23.27
C GLU A 182 9.11 -34.35 23.36
N ALA A 183 9.79 -33.90 22.31
CA ALA A 183 11.22 -33.61 22.36
C ALA A 183 11.55 -32.51 23.40
N CYS A 184 10.63 -31.55 23.57
CA CYS A 184 10.76 -30.44 24.51
C CYS A 184 10.13 -30.74 25.90
N ARG A 185 9.77 -32.00 26.20
CA ARG A 185 9.05 -32.35 27.44
C ARG A 185 9.83 -31.98 28.71
N GLU A 186 11.15 -32.02 28.71
CA GLU A 186 11.95 -31.74 29.90
C GLU A 186 12.32 -30.26 30.06
N PHE A 187 12.00 -29.41 29.09
CA PHE A 187 12.36 -27.99 29.15
C PHE A 187 11.50 -27.22 30.15
N LYS A 188 12.08 -26.19 30.77
CA LYS A 188 11.37 -25.32 31.71
C LYS A 188 10.11 -24.74 31.07
N ARG A 189 10.26 -24.20 29.87
CA ARG A 189 9.20 -23.56 29.06
C ARG A 189 9.53 -23.69 27.58
N VAL A 190 8.51 -23.59 26.73
CA VAL A 190 8.66 -23.63 25.27
C VAL A 190 7.98 -22.40 24.65
N LEU A 191 8.67 -21.69 23.78
CA LEU A 191 8.10 -20.65 22.95
C LEU A 191 8.25 -21.08 21.49
N ILE A 192 7.19 -20.95 20.70
CA ILE A 192 7.23 -21.25 19.26
C ILE A 192 6.83 -20.00 18.50
N THR A 193 7.59 -19.61 17.47
CA THR A 193 7.17 -18.57 16.54
C THR A 193 6.63 -19.20 15.26
N CYS A 194 5.55 -18.64 14.71
CA CYS A 194 4.93 -19.17 13.50
C CYS A 194 4.14 -18.10 12.73
N ARG A 195 3.93 -18.29 11.43
CA ARG A 195 2.89 -17.55 10.69
C ARG A 195 1.50 -17.85 11.24
N THR A 196 0.69 -16.80 11.37
CA THR A 196 -0.72 -16.89 11.80
C THR A 196 -1.51 -17.90 10.96
N GLN A 197 -1.29 -17.89 9.64
CA GLN A 197 -2.04 -18.73 8.69
C GLN A 197 -1.69 -20.24 8.69
N PHE A 198 -0.63 -20.62 9.40
CA PHE A 198 -0.14 -22.00 9.37
C PHE A 198 -1.03 -22.97 10.16
N PHE A 199 -1.75 -22.49 11.17
CA PHE A 199 -2.65 -23.29 11.99
C PHE A 199 -4.11 -23.25 11.47
N PRO A 200 -4.78 -24.39 11.28
CA PRO A 200 -6.22 -24.46 10.99
C PRO A 200 -7.17 -24.02 12.10
N SER A 201 -8.22 -23.30 11.69
CA SER A 201 -9.35 -22.86 12.51
C SER A 201 -10.06 -23.97 13.27
N ASP A 202 -10.16 -25.17 12.70
CA ASP A 202 -10.85 -26.31 13.33
C ASP A 202 -10.05 -26.86 14.54
N GLU A 203 -8.89 -26.27 14.81
CA GLU A 203 -8.02 -26.48 15.98
C GLU A 203 -7.93 -25.24 16.87
N GLU A 204 -8.62 -24.15 16.52
CA GLU A 204 -8.70 -22.92 17.29
C GLU A 204 -9.88 -22.96 18.26
N ILE A 205 -9.57 -23.42 19.47
CA ILE A 205 -10.40 -23.44 20.68
C ILE A 205 -10.46 -22.01 21.30
N PRO A 206 -11.54 -21.64 22.04
CA PRO A 206 -12.42 -20.49 21.75
C PRO A 206 -11.73 -19.11 21.71
N LYS A 207 -12.32 -18.20 20.91
CA LYS A 207 -11.83 -16.87 20.52
C LYS A 207 -11.55 -15.88 21.67
N GLU A 208 -11.93 -16.22 22.90
CA GLU A 208 -12.04 -15.29 24.04
C GLU A 208 -10.95 -15.45 25.10
N THR A 209 -10.19 -16.55 25.13
CA THR A 209 -9.33 -16.90 26.28
C THR A 209 -7.82 -16.76 26.05
N GLY A 210 -7.36 -16.60 24.80
CA GLY A 210 -5.93 -16.58 24.47
C GLY A 210 -5.19 -17.90 24.69
N ILE A 211 -5.91 -19.00 24.97
CA ILE A 211 -5.34 -20.34 25.23
C ILE A 211 -5.76 -21.29 24.10
N ALA A 212 -4.80 -21.88 23.39
CA ALA A 212 -5.05 -22.96 22.41
C ALA A 212 -4.77 -24.34 23.03
N ARG A 213 -5.60 -25.33 22.75
CA ARG A 213 -5.40 -26.72 23.22
C ARG A 213 -5.18 -27.66 22.04
N ILE A 214 -4.11 -28.44 22.05
CA ILE A 214 -3.75 -29.32 20.94
C ILE A 214 -3.63 -30.75 21.47
N GLY A 215 -4.50 -31.63 20.98
CA GLY A 215 -4.58 -33.04 21.36
C GLY A 215 -4.16 -33.98 20.22
N PRO A 216 -3.82 -35.24 20.54
CA PRO A 216 -3.33 -36.21 19.57
C PRO A 216 -4.44 -36.80 18.69
N ARG A 217 -4.07 -37.27 17.48
CA ARG A 217 -4.98 -37.94 16.52
C ARG A 217 -5.07 -39.46 16.67
N ARG A 218 -4.10 -40.12 17.31
CA ARG A 218 -3.96 -41.59 17.31
C ARG A 218 -4.44 -42.20 18.63
N LEU A 219 -5.17 -43.31 18.56
CA LEU A 219 -5.56 -44.14 19.71
C LEU A 219 -4.30 -44.56 20.50
N GLY A 220 -4.21 -44.15 21.77
CA GLY A 220 -3.09 -44.46 22.67
C GLY A 220 -2.27 -43.25 23.15
N GLN A 221 -2.42 -42.07 22.54
CA GLN A 221 -1.87 -40.82 23.05
C GLN A 221 -2.99 -40.03 23.76
N SER A 222 -2.77 -39.57 24.99
CA SER A 222 -3.80 -38.89 25.82
C SER A 222 -3.46 -37.45 26.21
N ARG A 223 -2.27 -36.95 25.83
CA ARG A 223 -1.78 -35.65 26.32
C ARG A 223 -2.23 -34.49 25.43
N VAL A 224 -2.94 -33.55 26.04
CA VAL A 224 -3.33 -32.27 25.42
C VAL A 224 -2.34 -31.19 25.87
N TYR A 225 -1.80 -30.43 24.92
CA TYR A 225 -0.92 -29.30 25.18
C TYR A 225 -1.69 -27.99 25.12
N GLU A 226 -1.60 -27.19 26.18
CA GLU A 226 -2.15 -25.84 26.20
C GLU A 226 -1.06 -24.84 25.77
N PHE A 227 -1.42 -23.84 24.98
CA PHE A 227 -0.54 -22.78 24.48
C PHE A 227 -1.14 -21.41 24.77
N TRP A 228 -0.38 -20.53 25.40
CA TRP A 228 -0.72 -19.12 25.45
C TRP A 228 -0.39 -18.45 24.12
N LYS A 229 -1.36 -17.78 23.49
CA LYS A 229 -1.21 -17.13 22.18
C LYS A 229 -0.93 -15.64 22.33
N LEU A 230 0.09 -15.17 21.61
CA LEU A 230 0.36 -13.76 21.40
C LEU A 230 0.55 -13.49 19.92
N TYR A 231 0.11 -12.33 19.45
CA TYR A 231 0.28 -11.85 18.09
C TYR A 231 1.20 -10.64 18.07
N LEU A 232 2.17 -10.60 17.14
CA LEU A 232 2.91 -9.36 16.87
C LEU A 232 1.97 -8.35 16.24
N THR A 233 2.01 -7.11 16.74
CA THR A 233 1.25 -6.00 16.17
C THR A 233 2.11 -5.17 15.21
N PRO A 234 1.52 -4.55 14.18
CA PRO A 234 2.23 -3.59 13.33
C PRO A 234 2.89 -2.48 14.14
N LEU A 235 4.04 -2.00 13.67
CA LEU A 235 4.76 -0.90 14.32
C LEU A 235 3.91 0.38 14.32
N THR A 236 3.82 1.01 15.48
CA THR A 236 3.19 2.33 15.66
C THR A 236 3.98 3.44 14.98
N ASP A 237 3.37 4.60 14.74
CA ASP A 237 4.04 5.79 14.18
C ASP A 237 5.30 6.17 14.96
N ALA A 238 5.25 6.08 16.29
CA ALA A 238 6.39 6.34 17.16
C ALA A 238 7.53 5.32 16.95
N GLN A 239 7.19 4.03 16.81
CA GLN A 239 8.16 2.97 16.51
C GLN A 239 8.76 3.11 15.11
N VAL A 240 7.96 3.51 14.13
CA VAL A 240 8.41 3.78 12.75
C VAL A 240 9.36 4.98 12.71
N ASP A 241 9.03 6.07 13.40
CA ASP A 241 9.94 7.23 13.48
C ASP A 241 11.23 6.88 14.23
N LEU A 242 11.15 6.06 15.28
CA LEU A 242 12.33 5.54 15.98
C LEU A 242 13.22 4.70 15.04
N TYR A 243 12.64 3.86 14.20
CA TYR A 243 13.37 3.12 13.15
C TYR A 243 14.12 4.07 12.21
N ILE A 244 13.43 5.07 11.67
CA ILE A 244 14.02 6.06 10.75
C ILE A 244 15.19 6.81 11.41
N ARG A 245 15.03 7.20 12.70
CA ARG A 245 16.09 7.89 13.46
C ARG A 245 17.30 6.99 13.74
N LYS A 246 17.09 5.71 14.03
CA LYS A 246 18.18 4.74 14.22
C LYS A 246 18.92 4.49 12.91
N ARG A 247 18.17 4.35 11.81
CA ARG A 247 18.71 4.02 10.50
C ARG A 247 19.52 5.14 9.87
N TYR A 248 18.97 6.35 9.86
CA TYR A 248 19.62 7.50 9.25
C TYR A 248 20.18 8.39 10.36
N SER A 249 21.49 8.64 10.33
CA SER A 249 22.17 9.54 11.26
C SER A 249 21.52 10.93 11.27
N ILE A 250 21.67 11.66 12.38
CA ILE A 250 21.18 13.04 12.49
C ILE A 250 21.82 13.97 11.45
N PHE A 251 23.02 13.62 10.97
CA PHE A 251 23.73 14.33 9.90
C PHE A 251 23.18 14.05 8.49
N ARG A 252 22.13 13.21 8.36
CA ARG A 252 21.40 12.99 7.11
C ARG A 252 19.92 13.38 7.26
N PRO A 253 19.62 14.65 7.58
CA PRO A 253 18.24 15.11 7.78
C PRO A 253 17.38 14.91 6.52
N ASP A 254 17.97 15.04 5.32
CA ASP A 254 17.26 14.85 4.05
C ASP A 254 16.76 13.41 3.88
N LYS A 255 17.60 12.41 4.20
CA LYS A 255 17.18 11.00 4.15
C LYS A 255 16.09 10.71 5.17
N ARG A 256 16.14 11.32 6.37
CA ARG A 256 15.07 11.19 7.37
C ARG A 256 13.76 11.80 6.87
N LYS A 257 13.82 12.99 6.28
CA LYS A 257 12.65 13.68 5.72
C LYS A 257 12.03 12.85 4.59
N LYS A 258 12.82 12.45 3.60
CA LYS A 258 12.36 11.60 2.49
C LYS A 258 11.78 10.27 2.96
N ALA A 259 12.43 9.59 3.92
CA ALA A 259 11.90 8.34 4.48
C ALA A 259 10.51 8.53 5.12
N ARG A 260 10.30 9.62 5.87
CA ARG A 260 9.00 9.93 6.47
C ARG A 260 7.95 10.24 5.43
N GLU A 261 8.30 11.02 4.40
CA GLU A 261 7.41 11.32 3.27
C GLU A 261 6.97 10.03 2.56
N LEU A 262 7.88 9.08 2.33
CA LEU A 262 7.54 7.78 1.74
C LEU A 262 6.58 6.97 2.64
N VAL A 263 6.82 6.93 3.96
CA VAL A 263 5.93 6.24 4.90
C VAL A 263 4.54 6.89 4.94
N GLN A 264 4.47 8.22 4.90
CA GLN A 264 3.21 8.96 4.93
C GLN A 264 2.35 8.73 3.68
N LYS A 265 2.96 8.39 2.54
CA LYS A 265 2.22 7.99 1.32
C LYS A 265 1.46 6.67 1.49
N ILE A 266 1.77 5.86 2.52
CA ILE A 266 1.04 4.64 2.86
C ILE A 266 0.29 4.85 4.19
N PRO A 267 -1.04 5.09 4.16
CA PRO A 267 -1.82 5.33 5.37
C PRO A 267 -1.88 4.10 6.30
N LEU A 268 -1.53 2.91 5.80
CA LEU A 268 -1.85 1.63 6.44
C LEU A 268 -0.66 1.06 7.20
N LEU A 269 -0.85 0.81 8.50
CA LEU A 269 0.21 0.39 9.43
C LEU A 269 0.78 -1.00 9.14
N SER A 270 -0.04 -1.98 8.72
CA SER A 270 0.41 -3.37 8.51
C SER A 270 1.35 -3.54 7.31
N VAL A 271 1.29 -2.62 6.35
CA VAL A 271 2.11 -2.59 5.13
C VAL A 271 3.49 -1.97 5.42
N ARG A 272 3.60 -1.15 6.47
CA ARG A 272 4.82 -0.38 6.78
C ARG A 272 6.03 -1.22 7.15
N PRO A 273 5.94 -2.32 7.93
CA PRO A 273 7.12 -3.15 8.21
C PRO A 273 7.78 -3.68 6.93
N MET A 274 7.00 -4.08 5.93
CA MET A 274 7.52 -4.47 4.62
C MET A 274 8.12 -3.28 3.88
N LEU A 275 7.44 -2.12 3.86
CA LEU A 275 7.98 -0.90 3.26
C LEU A 275 9.33 -0.51 3.90
N LEU A 276 9.42 -0.52 5.23
CA LEU A 276 10.60 -0.12 6.00
C LEU A 276 11.85 -0.91 5.63
N ALA A 277 11.69 -2.18 5.27
CA ALA A 277 12.78 -3.02 4.79
C ALA A 277 13.37 -2.49 3.47
N TYR A 278 12.55 -1.87 2.61
CA TYR A 278 12.91 -1.41 1.27
C TYR A 278 13.10 0.10 1.12
N ILE A 279 12.69 0.93 2.10
CA ILE A 279 13.04 2.36 2.14
C ILE A 279 14.51 2.66 1.79
N PRO A 280 15.51 1.87 2.23
CA PRO A 280 16.91 2.19 1.95
C PRO A 280 17.20 2.11 0.46
N ASP A 281 16.76 1.01 -0.17
CA ASP A 281 16.88 0.80 -1.61
C ASP A 281 16.10 1.87 -2.37
N LEU A 282 14.92 2.27 -1.88
CA LEU A 282 14.12 3.35 -2.47
C LEU A 282 14.81 4.72 -2.40
N LEU A 283 15.56 5.01 -1.33
CA LEU A 283 16.28 6.27 -1.18
C LEU A 283 17.61 6.30 -1.92
N ASP A 284 18.22 5.14 -2.13
CA ASP A 284 19.50 5.00 -2.81
C ASP A 284 19.34 4.80 -4.33
N SER A 285 18.24 4.16 -4.75
CA SER A 285 17.76 4.25 -6.12
C SER A 285 17.27 5.69 -6.34
N ASN A 286 17.68 6.38 -7.40
CA ASN A 286 17.12 7.69 -7.77
C ASN A 286 15.64 7.57 -8.26
N THR A 287 14.89 6.60 -7.74
CA THR A 287 13.51 6.32 -8.11
C THR A 287 12.62 7.42 -7.54
N ASN A 288 12.05 8.24 -8.43
CA ASN A 288 11.10 9.27 -8.02
C ASN A 288 9.74 8.64 -7.74
N ILE A 289 9.43 8.45 -6.45
CA ILE A 289 8.11 8.03 -5.98
C ILE A 289 7.23 9.27 -5.86
N GLU A 290 6.38 9.49 -6.85
CA GLU A 290 5.38 10.56 -6.90
C GLU A 290 4.10 10.12 -6.17
N HIS A 291 3.63 8.92 -6.46
CA HIS A 291 2.32 8.42 -6.06
C HIS A 291 2.39 7.17 -5.16
N SER A 292 1.26 6.85 -4.51
CA SER A 292 1.19 5.73 -3.57
C SER A 292 1.27 4.38 -4.28
N PHE A 293 0.67 4.24 -5.48
CA PHE A 293 0.68 2.97 -6.23
C PHE A 293 2.11 2.47 -6.52
N GLN A 294 3.08 3.36 -6.75
CA GLN A 294 4.46 2.99 -7.02
C GLN A 294 5.09 2.25 -5.84
N LEU A 295 4.70 2.59 -4.61
CA LEU A 295 5.15 1.86 -3.42
C LEU A 295 4.53 0.47 -3.36
N TYR A 296 3.24 0.34 -3.69
CA TYR A 296 2.57 -0.97 -3.75
C TYR A 296 3.17 -1.85 -4.85
N ASP A 297 3.43 -1.29 -6.03
CA ASP A 297 4.12 -1.94 -7.14
C ASP A 297 5.46 -2.52 -6.66
N ILE A 298 6.33 -1.68 -6.10
CA ILE A 298 7.64 -2.11 -5.59
C ILE A 298 7.51 -3.17 -4.49
N MET A 299 6.56 -3.00 -3.57
CA MET A 299 6.36 -3.97 -2.48
C MET A 299 5.91 -5.33 -2.99
N VAL A 300 4.99 -5.36 -3.95
CA VAL A 300 4.48 -6.58 -4.58
C VAL A 300 5.59 -7.25 -5.40
N GLU A 301 6.37 -6.49 -6.17
CA GLU A 301 7.52 -7.00 -6.92
C GLU A 301 8.56 -7.63 -6.00
N LYS A 302 8.97 -6.90 -4.95
CA LYS A 302 9.95 -7.39 -3.97
C LYS A 302 9.46 -8.63 -3.23
N TRP A 303 8.15 -8.74 -3.03
CA TRP A 303 7.55 -9.94 -2.48
C TRP A 303 7.69 -11.13 -3.43
N PHE A 304 7.36 -10.98 -4.71
CA PHE A 304 7.56 -12.04 -5.71
C PHE A 304 9.02 -12.47 -5.82
N GLU A 305 9.96 -11.52 -5.80
CA GLU A 305 11.40 -11.80 -5.81
C GLU A 305 11.83 -12.67 -4.62
N ARG A 306 11.31 -12.36 -3.42
CA ARG A 306 11.60 -13.13 -2.20
C ARG A 306 11.11 -14.57 -2.29
N GLU A 307 9.92 -14.79 -2.86
CA GLU A 307 9.30 -16.12 -2.92
C GLU A 307 9.81 -16.98 -4.10
N LYS A 308 10.60 -16.40 -5.02
CA LYS A 308 11.13 -17.05 -6.23
C LYS A 308 11.86 -18.38 -5.97
N GLY A 309 12.49 -18.54 -4.81
CA GLY A 309 13.19 -19.77 -4.42
C GLY A 309 12.26 -20.97 -4.16
N TRP A 310 10.96 -20.72 -3.90
CA TRP A 310 9.99 -21.75 -3.55
C TRP A 310 8.82 -21.85 -4.53
N VAL A 311 8.49 -20.75 -5.22
CA VAL A 311 7.34 -20.67 -6.13
C VAL A 311 7.75 -19.92 -7.41
N PRO A 312 7.37 -20.40 -8.61
CA PRO A 312 7.59 -19.65 -9.85
C PRO A 312 6.92 -18.26 -9.79
N PRO A 313 7.67 -17.15 -9.94
CA PRO A 313 7.13 -15.80 -9.76
C PRO A 313 5.95 -15.48 -10.69
N GLU A 314 6.01 -15.94 -11.94
CA GLU A 314 4.96 -15.72 -12.93
C GLU A 314 3.64 -16.39 -12.53
N SER A 315 3.72 -17.63 -12.03
CA SER A 315 2.54 -18.37 -11.57
C SER A 315 1.94 -17.75 -10.32
N LEU A 316 2.80 -17.36 -9.36
CA LEU A 316 2.37 -16.70 -8.13
C LEU A 316 1.72 -15.33 -8.41
N ARG A 317 2.26 -14.58 -9.37
CA ARG A 317 1.69 -13.32 -9.83
C ARG A 317 0.33 -13.52 -10.49
N ALA A 318 0.27 -14.38 -11.50
CA ALA A 318 -0.97 -14.64 -12.21
C ALA A 318 -2.08 -15.12 -11.26
N PHE A 319 -1.73 -15.95 -10.27
CA PHE A 319 -2.68 -16.41 -9.27
C PHE A 319 -3.15 -15.27 -8.35
N SER A 320 -2.21 -14.47 -7.82
CA SER A 320 -2.53 -13.38 -6.90
C SER A 320 -3.40 -12.31 -7.57
N GLU A 321 -3.08 -11.96 -8.82
CA GLU A 321 -3.83 -10.96 -9.58
C GLU A 321 -5.27 -11.44 -9.89
N ARG A 322 -5.44 -12.69 -10.36
CA ARG A 322 -6.79 -13.25 -10.60
C ARG A 322 -7.58 -13.46 -9.32
N LEU A 323 -6.91 -13.86 -8.24
CA LEU A 323 -7.56 -14.00 -6.93
C LEU A 323 -8.07 -12.67 -6.39
N ALA A 324 -7.36 -11.56 -6.63
CA ALA A 324 -7.85 -10.24 -6.23
C ALA A 324 -9.19 -9.88 -6.90
N VAL A 325 -9.34 -10.22 -8.18
CA VAL A 325 -10.59 -10.05 -8.93
C VAL A 325 -11.68 -10.98 -8.40
N ASP A 326 -11.38 -12.26 -8.21
CA ASP A 326 -12.33 -13.26 -7.70
C ASP A 326 -12.87 -12.90 -6.30
N LEU A 327 -11.98 -12.52 -5.37
CA LEU A 327 -12.35 -12.14 -4.02
C LEU A 327 -13.27 -10.92 -4.02
N TYR A 328 -12.98 -9.93 -4.87
CA TYR A 328 -13.79 -8.73 -4.95
C TYR A 328 -15.16 -9.01 -5.56
N LEU A 329 -15.23 -9.77 -6.66
CA LEU A 329 -16.48 -10.13 -7.34
C LEU A 329 -17.42 -10.94 -6.45
N ASN A 330 -16.88 -11.91 -5.72
CA ASN A 330 -17.68 -12.82 -4.91
C ASN A 330 -17.90 -12.33 -3.49
N ARG A 331 -17.47 -11.10 -3.13
CA ARG A 331 -17.53 -10.60 -1.75
C ARG A 331 -18.94 -10.57 -1.16
N GLU A 332 -19.95 -10.25 -1.96
CA GLU A 332 -21.35 -10.21 -1.48
C GLU A 332 -21.87 -11.63 -1.23
N LYS A 333 -21.61 -12.54 -2.17
CA LYS A 333 -21.95 -13.96 -2.04
C LYS A 333 -21.24 -14.62 -0.85
N ARG A 334 -19.98 -14.26 -0.59
CA ARG A 334 -19.16 -14.80 0.51
C ARG A 334 -19.29 -14.02 1.82
N GLY A 335 -20.04 -12.91 1.81
CA GLY A 335 -20.19 -11.98 2.92
C GLY A 335 -18.94 -11.16 3.29
N ALA A 336 -17.79 -11.41 2.64
CA ALA A 336 -16.53 -10.69 2.83
C ALA A 336 -15.56 -10.99 1.66
N GLU A 337 -14.49 -10.19 1.55
CA GLU A 337 -13.39 -10.34 0.58
C GLU A 337 -12.42 -11.47 1.00
N ARG A 338 -12.96 -12.68 1.15
CA ARG A 338 -12.23 -13.88 1.60
C ARG A 338 -12.68 -15.12 0.85
N ILE A 339 -11.91 -16.20 0.90
CA ILE A 339 -12.19 -17.47 0.22
C ILE A 339 -11.87 -18.67 1.11
N ALA A 340 -12.65 -19.75 1.08
CA ALA A 340 -12.31 -20.94 1.85
C ALA A 340 -11.02 -21.58 1.31
N GLY A 341 -10.14 -22.08 2.20
CA GLY A 341 -8.88 -22.70 1.78
C GLY A 341 -9.05 -23.86 0.80
N ALA A 342 -10.15 -24.61 0.91
CA ALA A 342 -10.49 -25.71 0.01
C ALA A 342 -10.79 -25.27 -1.43
N GLU A 343 -11.14 -24.00 -1.66
CA GLU A 343 -11.46 -23.45 -2.98
C GLU A 343 -10.22 -22.93 -3.74
N LEU A 344 -9.09 -22.67 -3.04
CA LEU A 344 -7.89 -22.11 -3.65
C LEU A 344 -7.28 -23.01 -4.74
N LEU A 345 -7.11 -24.30 -4.45
CA LEU A 345 -6.54 -25.25 -5.40
C LEU A 345 -7.46 -25.51 -6.62
N PRO A 346 -8.78 -25.68 -6.45
CA PRO A 346 -9.73 -25.66 -7.56
C PRO A 346 -9.60 -24.44 -8.48
N LEU A 347 -9.52 -23.22 -7.92
CA LEU A 347 -9.34 -22.01 -8.73
C LEU A 347 -8.00 -21.99 -9.47
N ALA A 348 -6.91 -22.38 -8.82
CA ALA A 348 -5.60 -22.46 -9.49
C ALA A 348 -5.65 -23.41 -10.70
N ARG A 349 -6.32 -24.57 -10.56
CA ARG A 349 -6.52 -25.54 -11.64
C ARG A 349 -7.42 -24.98 -12.76
N GLU A 350 -8.52 -24.34 -12.40
CA GLU A 350 -9.43 -23.68 -13.35
C GLU A 350 -8.70 -22.63 -14.19
N TRP A 351 -7.86 -21.83 -13.54
CA TRP A 351 -7.04 -20.79 -14.16
C TRP A 351 -5.81 -21.32 -14.90
N LYS A 352 -5.60 -22.65 -14.89
CA LYS A 352 -4.45 -23.34 -15.50
C LYS A 352 -3.11 -22.85 -14.95
N ILE A 353 -3.07 -22.56 -13.65
CA ILE A 353 -1.87 -22.11 -12.95
C ILE A 353 -1.30 -23.29 -12.17
N ASN A 354 -0.06 -23.66 -12.48
CA ASN A 354 0.61 -24.82 -11.88
C ASN A 354 1.18 -24.46 -10.50
N LEU A 355 0.35 -24.55 -9.47
CA LEU A 355 0.72 -24.35 -8.07
C LEU A 355 0.13 -25.45 -7.19
N ASP A 356 0.94 -25.95 -6.26
CA ASP A 356 0.49 -26.90 -5.24
C ASP A 356 -0.23 -26.20 -4.09
N ASP A 357 -1.08 -26.93 -3.35
CA ASP A 357 -1.89 -26.40 -2.25
C ASP A 357 -1.05 -25.69 -1.17
N TRP A 358 0.13 -26.24 -0.84
CA TRP A 358 1.02 -25.64 0.15
C TRP A 358 1.64 -24.31 -0.35
N GLN A 359 1.88 -24.17 -1.66
CA GLN A 359 2.39 -22.92 -2.27
C GLN A 359 1.32 -21.83 -2.21
N LEU A 360 0.05 -22.18 -2.40
CA LEU A 360 -1.09 -21.26 -2.32
C LEU A 360 -1.35 -20.77 -0.89
N ARG A 361 -1.19 -21.65 0.11
CA ARG A 361 -1.55 -21.36 1.52
C ARG A 361 -0.42 -20.77 2.36
N GLY A 362 0.82 -21.21 2.17
CA GLY A 362 1.95 -20.86 3.03
C GLY A 362 2.86 -19.74 2.53
N ARG A 363 2.82 -19.47 1.21
CA ARG A 363 3.75 -18.57 0.51
C ARG A 363 3.04 -17.48 -0.30
N SER A 364 1.75 -17.24 -0.06
CA SER A 364 0.97 -16.19 -0.72
C SER A 364 0.92 -14.89 0.10
N LEU A 365 0.51 -13.77 -0.52
CA LEU A 365 0.19 -12.51 0.18
C LEU A 365 -1.10 -12.61 1.00
N LEU A 366 -1.55 -13.82 1.30
CA LEU A 366 -2.81 -14.08 1.97
C LEU A 366 -2.57 -14.41 3.44
N ASN A 367 -3.42 -13.84 4.28
CA ASN A 367 -3.59 -14.23 5.66
C ASN A 367 -4.83 -15.12 5.76
N ARG A 368 -4.78 -16.08 6.69
CA ARG A 368 -5.92 -16.94 7.00
C ARG A 368 -6.62 -16.44 8.25
N ASP A 369 -7.96 -16.40 8.22
CA ASP A 369 -8.78 -16.06 9.37
C ASP A 369 -9.12 -17.28 10.24
N ALA A 370 -9.70 -17.03 11.43
CA ALA A 370 -10.15 -18.05 12.36
C ALA A 370 -11.32 -18.90 11.85
N GLY A 371 -11.88 -18.61 10.67
CA GLY A 371 -12.86 -19.44 9.98
C GLY A 371 -12.25 -20.33 8.91
N GLY A 372 -10.91 -20.33 8.77
CA GLY A 372 -10.20 -21.11 7.78
C GLY A 372 -10.20 -20.48 6.38
N ASN A 373 -10.68 -19.25 6.24
CA ASN A 373 -10.73 -18.53 4.98
C ASN A 373 -9.46 -17.70 4.78
N TYR A 374 -9.09 -17.48 3.54
CA TYR A 374 -7.95 -16.70 3.12
C TYR A 374 -8.41 -15.34 2.59
N LYS A 375 -7.70 -14.27 2.99
CA LYS A 375 -7.87 -12.90 2.50
C LYS A 375 -6.49 -12.29 2.28
N PHE A 376 -6.35 -11.25 1.47
CA PHE A 376 -5.05 -10.55 1.37
C PHE A 376 -4.62 -9.99 2.72
N ALA A 377 -3.31 -10.06 3.01
CA ALA A 377 -2.70 -9.53 4.23
C ALA A 377 -3.06 -8.05 4.45
N HIS A 378 -3.33 -7.33 3.36
CA HIS A 378 -3.97 -6.04 3.41
C HIS A 378 -4.94 -5.84 2.23
N ARG A 379 -6.10 -5.25 2.49
CA ARG A 379 -7.12 -4.95 1.47
C ARG A 379 -6.55 -4.13 0.31
N SER A 380 -5.73 -3.12 0.58
CA SER A 380 -5.16 -2.28 -0.48
C SER A 380 -4.14 -2.96 -1.39
N ILE A 381 -3.58 -4.11 -0.99
CA ILE A 381 -2.81 -4.95 -1.92
C ILE A 381 -3.76 -5.60 -2.92
N MET A 382 -4.90 -6.13 -2.44
CA MET A 382 -5.95 -6.66 -3.31
C MET A 382 -6.49 -5.57 -4.24
N GLU A 383 -6.79 -4.38 -3.73
CA GLU A 383 -7.29 -3.25 -4.52
C GLU A 383 -6.28 -2.82 -5.60
N TYR A 384 -5.00 -2.77 -5.27
CA TYR A 384 -3.94 -2.48 -6.24
C TYR A 384 -3.86 -3.57 -7.33
N LEU A 385 -3.84 -4.86 -6.96
CA LEU A 385 -3.81 -5.97 -7.92
C LEU A 385 -5.07 -6.03 -8.81
N PHE A 386 -6.22 -5.70 -8.23
CA PHE A 386 -7.49 -5.57 -8.96
C PHE A 386 -7.39 -4.48 -10.04
N VAL A 387 -6.87 -3.31 -9.70
CA VAL A 387 -6.67 -2.22 -10.66
C VAL A 387 -5.67 -2.62 -11.75
N LYS A 388 -4.60 -3.36 -11.41
CA LYS A 388 -3.65 -3.89 -12.41
C LYS A 388 -4.33 -4.85 -13.40
N GLN A 389 -5.24 -5.71 -12.95
CA GLN A 389 -6.01 -6.59 -13.83
C GLN A 389 -6.99 -5.82 -14.73
N PHE A 390 -7.66 -4.80 -14.18
CA PHE A 390 -8.48 -3.90 -15.00
C PHE A 390 -7.66 -3.24 -16.12
N LEU A 391 -6.48 -2.69 -15.78
CA LEU A 391 -5.57 -2.07 -16.76
C LEU A 391 -5.03 -3.07 -17.79
N ALA A 392 -4.91 -4.35 -17.43
CA ALA A 392 -4.56 -5.43 -18.35
C ALA A 392 -5.72 -5.85 -19.28
N GLY A 393 -6.91 -5.24 -19.14
CA GLY A 393 -8.08 -5.50 -19.99
C GLY A 393 -9.02 -6.57 -19.45
N GLU A 394 -8.93 -6.94 -18.17
CA GLU A 394 -9.84 -7.91 -17.56
C GLU A 394 -11.26 -7.34 -17.49
N LYS A 395 -12.17 -7.94 -18.27
CA LYS A 395 -13.55 -7.48 -18.41
C LYS A 395 -14.35 -7.65 -17.12
N ALA A 396 -14.00 -8.63 -16.30
CA ALA A 396 -14.67 -8.90 -15.04
C ALA A 396 -14.55 -7.73 -14.04
N CYS A 397 -13.60 -6.81 -14.23
CA CYS A 397 -13.44 -5.63 -13.39
C CYS A 397 -14.43 -4.47 -13.70
N THR A 398 -15.20 -4.59 -14.79
CA THR A 398 -16.05 -3.50 -15.33
C THR A 398 -17.50 -3.60 -14.82
N GLY A 399 -18.20 -2.47 -14.74
CA GLY A 399 -19.60 -2.45 -14.27
C GLY A 399 -19.79 -2.73 -12.78
N LEU A 400 -18.71 -2.65 -11.99
CA LEU A 400 -18.73 -2.82 -10.54
C LEU A 400 -18.62 -1.47 -9.84
N LYS A 401 -19.23 -1.35 -8.65
CA LYS A 401 -18.95 -0.24 -7.75
C LYS A 401 -17.57 -0.41 -7.13
N TRP A 402 -16.60 0.40 -7.53
CA TRP A 402 -15.23 0.38 -7.04
C TRP A 402 -15.08 1.08 -5.68
N THR A 403 -14.04 0.70 -4.92
CA THR A 403 -13.67 1.41 -3.68
C THR A 403 -12.92 2.71 -3.98
N ASP A 404 -12.92 3.66 -3.04
CA ASP A 404 -12.20 4.93 -3.20
C ASP A 404 -10.70 4.72 -3.41
N GLN A 405 -10.12 3.70 -2.76
CA GLN A 405 -8.72 3.36 -2.91
C GLN A 405 -8.41 2.80 -4.32
N MET A 406 -9.30 1.98 -4.89
CA MET A 406 -9.16 1.51 -6.28
C MET A 406 -9.24 2.69 -7.27
N LYS A 407 -10.21 3.60 -7.09
CA LYS A 407 -10.35 4.80 -7.92
C LYS A 407 -9.09 5.68 -7.84
N ARG A 408 -8.56 5.89 -6.64
CA ARG A 408 -7.31 6.62 -6.41
C ARG A 408 -6.13 5.96 -7.12
N PHE A 409 -5.96 4.64 -7.01
CA PHE A 409 -4.89 3.95 -7.73
C PHE A 409 -5.01 4.09 -9.23
N LEU A 410 -6.22 3.95 -9.79
CA LEU A 410 -6.45 4.13 -11.22
C LEU A 410 -6.06 5.54 -11.67
N VAL A 411 -6.52 6.58 -10.95
CA VAL A 411 -6.19 7.98 -11.23
C VAL A 411 -4.68 8.22 -11.17
N GLU A 412 -4.02 7.77 -10.10
CA GLU A 412 -2.57 7.93 -9.94
C GLU A 412 -1.78 7.20 -11.05
N ILE A 413 -2.19 5.98 -11.43
CA ILE A 413 -1.54 5.21 -12.50
C ILE A 413 -1.73 5.89 -13.86
N VAL A 414 -2.96 6.31 -14.18
CA VAL A 414 -3.27 6.98 -15.46
C VAL A 414 -2.50 8.28 -15.60
N ARG A 415 -2.48 9.12 -14.54
CA ARG A 415 -1.68 10.35 -14.52
C ARG A 415 -0.20 10.05 -14.77
N HIS A 416 0.34 9.05 -14.09
CA HIS A 416 1.75 8.68 -14.21
C HIS A 416 2.09 8.11 -15.60
N GLN A 417 1.27 7.20 -16.13
CA GLN A 417 1.45 6.61 -17.46
C GLN A 417 1.35 7.68 -18.55
N TRP A 418 0.39 8.61 -18.46
CA TRP A 418 0.30 9.72 -19.40
C TRP A 418 1.55 10.59 -19.35
N ARG A 419 1.98 11.00 -18.16
CA ARG A 419 3.15 11.87 -17.97
C ARG A 419 4.48 11.23 -18.40
N THR A 420 4.65 9.93 -18.22
CA THR A 420 5.94 9.24 -18.43
C THR A 420 6.00 8.44 -19.73
N GLN A 421 4.92 7.75 -20.07
CA GLN A 421 4.83 6.81 -21.20
C GLN A 421 3.93 7.32 -22.32
N HIS A 422 3.12 8.36 -22.05
CA HIS A 422 2.15 8.94 -22.99
C HIS A 422 1.17 7.89 -23.52
N LYS A 423 0.71 7.02 -22.62
CA LYS A 423 -0.21 5.93 -22.94
C LYS A 423 -1.40 5.98 -22.01
N LEU A 424 -2.61 5.97 -22.58
CA LEU A 424 -3.84 5.70 -21.86
C LEU A 424 -4.26 4.26 -22.20
N GLU A 425 -3.86 3.30 -21.36
CA GLU A 425 -4.12 1.87 -21.61
C GLU A 425 -5.54 1.44 -21.24
N CYS A 426 -6.35 2.32 -20.65
CA CYS A 426 -7.63 1.96 -20.06
C CYS A 426 -8.80 2.78 -20.58
N ASP A 427 -9.93 2.10 -20.70
CA ASP A 427 -11.21 2.69 -21.02
C ASP A 427 -11.87 3.21 -19.74
N LEU A 428 -11.56 4.47 -19.37
CA LEU A 428 -12.08 5.11 -18.16
C LEU A 428 -13.61 5.13 -18.12
N ALA A 429 -14.30 5.09 -19.27
CA ALA A 429 -15.76 5.05 -19.33
C ALA A 429 -16.36 3.76 -18.73
N LYS A 430 -15.56 2.70 -18.57
CA LYS A 430 -15.98 1.45 -17.94
C LYS A 430 -15.91 1.45 -16.41
N VAL A 431 -15.39 2.53 -15.82
CA VAL A 431 -15.25 2.68 -14.37
C VAL A 431 -16.09 3.85 -13.92
N ASP A 432 -16.94 3.59 -12.94
CA ASP A 432 -17.69 4.66 -12.29
C ASP A 432 -16.78 5.47 -11.36
N LEU A 433 -16.27 6.57 -11.90
CA LEU A 433 -15.48 7.58 -11.17
C LEU A 433 -16.34 8.68 -10.56
N THR A 434 -17.66 8.52 -10.49
CA THR A 434 -18.50 9.44 -9.71
C THR A 434 -17.98 9.54 -8.28
N GLU A 435 -18.07 10.76 -7.73
CA GLU A 435 -17.59 11.12 -6.39
C GLU A 435 -16.06 11.00 -6.17
N SER A 436 -15.27 10.74 -7.23
CA SER A 436 -13.80 10.78 -7.17
C SER A 436 -13.23 11.97 -7.92
N GLU A 437 -12.01 12.37 -7.55
CA GLU A 437 -11.27 13.39 -8.28
C GLU A 437 -10.89 12.84 -9.67
N PRO A 438 -11.19 13.56 -10.77
CA PRO A 438 -10.92 13.08 -12.11
C PRO A 438 -9.40 13.00 -12.38
N PRO A 439 -8.97 12.16 -13.34
CA PRO A 439 -7.57 12.08 -13.72
C PRO A 439 -6.91 13.41 -14.10
N PHE A 440 -7.64 14.35 -14.68
CA PHE A 440 -7.11 15.67 -15.04
C PHE A 440 -8.05 16.76 -14.52
N VAL A 441 -7.63 17.45 -13.46
CA VAL A 441 -8.41 18.54 -12.87
C VAL A 441 -8.06 19.84 -13.58
N LEU A 442 -9.09 20.49 -14.12
CA LEU A 442 -8.98 21.79 -14.78
C LEU A 442 -9.63 22.88 -13.92
N ARG A 443 -9.15 24.11 -14.04
CA ARG A 443 -9.74 25.26 -13.35
C ARG A 443 -11.18 25.50 -13.80
N ALA A 444 -12.11 25.42 -12.86
CA ALA A 444 -13.54 25.70 -13.08
C ALA A 444 -13.98 27.14 -12.79
N THR A 445 -13.11 27.97 -12.19
CA THR A 445 -13.44 29.34 -11.76
C THR A 445 -12.95 30.38 -12.75
N GLU A 446 -13.80 31.36 -13.10
CA GLU A 446 -13.42 32.45 -14.02
C GLU A 446 -12.32 33.36 -13.43
N LYS A 447 -11.47 33.90 -14.30
CA LYS A 447 -10.39 34.81 -13.95
C LYS A 447 -10.18 35.85 -15.05
N ARG A 448 -9.60 36.99 -14.67
CA ARG A 448 -8.99 37.91 -15.63
C ARG A 448 -7.56 37.45 -15.93
N LEU A 449 -7.28 37.09 -17.18
CA LEU A 449 -6.00 36.51 -17.59
C LEU A 449 -5.23 37.44 -18.52
N SER A 450 -3.96 37.65 -18.21
CA SER A 450 -2.97 38.22 -19.13
C SER A 450 -2.44 37.16 -20.11
N THR A 451 -1.89 37.59 -21.24
CA THR A 451 -1.26 36.68 -22.22
C THR A 451 -0.16 35.82 -21.60
N GLY A 452 0.62 36.37 -20.66
CA GLY A 452 1.67 35.61 -19.97
C GLY A 452 1.10 34.48 -19.09
N GLU A 453 0.01 34.75 -18.37
CA GLU A 453 -0.68 33.73 -17.56
C GLU A 453 -1.29 32.63 -18.43
N VAL A 454 -1.82 32.99 -19.61
CA VAL A 454 -2.37 31.99 -20.55
C VAL A 454 -1.26 31.08 -21.08
N LYS A 455 -0.12 31.63 -21.52
CA LYS A 455 1.02 30.82 -21.99
C LYS A 455 1.51 29.84 -20.91
N HIS A 456 1.67 30.33 -19.68
CA HIS A 456 2.06 29.47 -18.56
C HIS A 456 1.01 28.38 -18.29
N MET A 457 -0.28 28.71 -18.35
CA MET A 457 -1.36 27.72 -18.18
C MET A 457 -1.26 26.61 -19.23
N LEU A 458 -1.12 26.97 -20.51
CA LEU A 458 -0.99 26.00 -21.61
C LEU A 458 0.21 25.06 -21.42
N GLU A 459 1.37 25.60 -21.04
CA GLU A 459 2.58 24.82 -20.77
C GLU A 459 2.42 23.91 -19.54
N SER A 460 1.81 24.41 -18.47
CA SER A 460 1.70 23.67 -17.20
C SER A 460 0.77 22.47 -17.27
N VAL A 461 -0.24 22.51 -18.14
CA VAL A 461 -1.25 21.44 -18.32
C VAL A 461 -0.99 20.63 -19.61
N ASP A 462 0.04 21.00 -20.39
CA ASP A 462 0.38 20.41 -21.70
C ASP A 462 -0.76 20.52 -22.73
N LEU A 463 -1.43 21.68 -22.77
CA LEU A 463 -2.52 21.99 -23.70
C LEU A 463 -1.97 22.53 -25.02
N PHE A 464 -2.47 21.97 -26.13
CA PHE A 464 -2.04 22.35 -27.47
C PHE A 464 -2.55 23.73 -27.88
N ALA A 465 -1.65 24.53 -28.47
CA ALA A 465 -1.97 25.77 -29.15
C ALA A 465 -0.95 26.01 -30.27
N THR A 466 -1.42 26.30 -31.49
CA THR A 466 -0.57 26.39 -32.69
C THR A 466 0.60 27.38 -32.53
N ASP A 467 0.35 28.55 -31.93
CA ASP A 467 1.39 29.58 -31.77
C ASP A 467 2.12 29.50 -30.43
N TRP A 468 1.40 29.15 -29.36
CA TRP A 468 1.93 29.29 -27.99
C TRP A 468 2.40 27.98 -27.36
N ASN A 469 1.94 26.82 -27.84
CA ASN A 469 2.36 25.52 -27.33
C ASN A 469 2.24 24.41 -28.39
N LYS A 470 2.89 24.60 -29.54
CA LYS A 470 2.73 23.75 -30.73
C LYS A 470 3.13 22.27 -30.56
N ASN A 471 3.94 21.98 -29.54
CA ASN A 471 4.47 20.64 -29.29
C ASN A 471 3.68 19.90 -28.19
N ALA A 472 2.71 20.58 -27.56
CA ALA A 472 1.84 19.94 -26.59
C ALA A 472 0.99 18.86 -27.23
N ARG A 473 0.67 17.84 -26.44
CA ARG A 473 -0.09 16.67 -26.91
C ARG A 473 -1.58 16.80 -26.63
N GLY A 474 -1.99 17.74 -25.78
CA GLY A 474 -3.36 17.81 -25.27
C GLY A 474 -3.62 16.76 -24.19
N LEU A 475 -4.88 16.65 -23.77
CA LEU A 475 -5.28 15.69 -22.75
C LEU A 475 -5.78 14.38 -23.37
N PRO A 476 -5.61 13.24 -22.67
CA PRO A 476 -6.09 11.95 -23.15
C PRO A 476 -7.58 11.78 -22.83
N HIS A 477 -8.43 12.50 -23.55
CA HIS A 477 -9.87 12.49 -23.32
C HIS A 477 -10.50 11.10 -23.51
N VAL A 478 -11.52 10.82 -22.70
CA VAL A 478 -12.34 9.60 -22.83
C VAL A 478 -13.79 10.03 -22.90
N TYR A 479 -14.26 10.26 -24.12
CA TYR A 479 -15.59 10.79 -24.38
C TYR A 479 -16.66 9.69 -24.42
N GLU A 480 -17.78 9.95 -23.75
CA GLU A 480 -19.01 9.17 -23.82
C GLU A 480 -20.17 10.10 -24.24
N ILE A 481 -20.83 9.79 -25.36
CA ILE A 481 -22.04 10.50 -25.77
C ILE A 481 -23.23 9.94 -24.99
N ARG A 482 -23.98 10.82 -24.33
CA ARG A 482 -25.26 10.47 -23.69
C ARG A 482 -26.41 11.20 -24.35
N ASP A 483 -27.47 10.46 -24.69
CA ASP A 483 -28.74 11.03 -25.10
C ASP A 483 -29.65 11.20 -23.87
N ARG A 484 -30.13 12.42 -23.65
CA ARG A 484 -31.10 12.77 -22.61
C ARG A 484 -32.27 13.48 -23.28
N SER A 485 -33.35 12.75 -23.49
CA SER A 485 -34.60 13.28 -24.06
C SER A 485 -34.42 13.91 -25.46
N GLY A 486 -33.64 13.27 -26.33
CA GLY A 486 -33.39 13.73 -27.70
C GLY A 486 -32.31 14.80 -27.83
N VAL A 487 -31.62 15.12 -26.73
CA VAL A 487 -30.51 16.06 -26.68
C VAL A 487 -29.23 15.32 -26.30
N LYS A 488 -28.15 15.54 -27.06
CA LYS A 488 -26.86 14.89 -26.85
C LYS A 488 -25.92 15.74 -26.01
N VAL A 489 -25.32 15.13 -24.99
CA VAL A 489 -24.23 15.67 -24.18
C VAL A 489 -23.00 14.77 -24.29
N VAL A 490 -21.82 15.36 -24.11
CA VAL A 490 -20.54 14.63 -24.11
C VAL A 490 -20.01 14.62 -22.69
N VAL A 491 -19.85 13.44 -22.11
CA VAL A 491 -19.18 13.25 -20.81
C VAL A 491 -17.74 12.90 -21.08
N ASP A 492 -16.81 13.62 -20.47
CA ASP A 492 -15.39 13.32 -20.54
C ASP A 492 -14.91 12.73 -19.21
N HIS A 493 -14.61 11.43 -19.21
CA HIS A 493 -14.16 10.71 -18.01
C HIS A 493 -12.74 11.07 -17.58
N ALA A 494 -11.94 11.69 -18.46
CA ALA A 494 -10.59 12.14 -18.12
C ALA A 494 -10.61 13.41 -17.27
N THR A 495 -11.49 14.37 -17.59
CA THR A 495 -11.61 15.65 -16.86
C THR A 495 -12.77 15.70 -15.88
N GLY A 496 -13.69 14.74 -15.95
CA GLY A 496 -14.93 14.75 -15.17
C GLY A 496 -15.90 15.85 -15.61
N LEU A 497 -15.73 16.44 -16.80
CA LEU A 497 -16.59 17.49 -17.33
C LEU A 497 -17.70 16.91 -18.22
N MET A 498 -18.82 17.61 -18.28
CA MET A 498 -19.90 17.32 -19.22
C MET A 498 -20.16 18.56 -20.09
N TRP A 499 -20.26 18.33 -21.39
CA TRP A 499 -20.31 19.36 -22.41
C TRP A 499 -21.58 19.26 -23.25
N GLN A 500 -22.08 20.41 -23.71
CA GLN A 500 -22.99 20.43 -24.85
C GLN A 500 -22.28 19.89 -26.10
N GLN A 501 -22.85 18.87 -26.74
CA GLN A 501 -22.31 18.35 -28.00
C GLN A 501 -22.46 19.35 -29.15
N GLY A 502 -23.62 20.01 -29.23
CA GLY A 502 -24.00 20.87 -30.36
C GLY A 502 -23.80 22.37 -30.17
N GLY A 503 -23.44 22.83 -28.96
CA GLY A 503 -23.31 24.26 -28.64
C GLY A 503 -24.52 25.13 -29.03
N SER A 504 -24.28 26.42 -29.27
CA SER A 504 -25.28 27.36 -29.81
C SER A 504 -25.28 27.34 -31.34
N ASN A 505 -26.49 27.35 -31.94
CA ASN A 505 -26.66 27.41 -33.39
C ASN A 505 -26.12 28.72 -33.98
N ASP A 506 -26.45 29.84 -33.34
CA ASP A 506 -26.04 31.18 -33.78
C ASP A 506 -24.89 31.72 -32.92
N SER A 507 -24.07 32.57 -33.54
CA SER A 507 -23.09 33.39 -32.83
C SER A 507 -23.78 34.52 -32.06
N MET A 508 -23.28 34.86 -30.88
CA MET A 508 -23.87 35.88 -30.03
C MET A 508 -22.81 36.72 -29.32
N ARG A 509 -23.22 37.90 -28.83
CA ARG A 509 -22.36 38.77 -28.02
C ARG A 509 -22.12 38.16 -26.64
N PHE A 510 -21.06 38.57 -25.97
CA PHE A 510 -20.68 38.00 -24.67
C PHE A 510 -21.80 38.12 -23.62
N GLY A 511 -22.43 39.28 -23.51
CA GLY A 511 -23.56 39.47 -22.57
C GLY A 511 -24.81 38.66 -22.95
N ASP A 512 -24.97 38.29 -24.22
CA ASP A 512 -26.06 37.42 -24.67
C ASP A 512 -25.71 35.94 -24.46
N ALA A 513 -24.41 35.58 -24.48
CA ALA A 513 -23.93 34.26 -24.07
C ALA A 513 -24.26 33.96 -22.61
N GLU A 514 -24.08 34.93 -21.70
CA GLU A 514 -24.48 34.78 -20.30
C GLU A 514 -26.00 34.55 -20.16
N LYS A 515 -26.82 35.29 -20.92
CA LYS A 515 -28.28 35.07 -20.95
C LYS A 515 -28.65 33.71 -21.55
N HIS A 516 -27.89 33.23 -22.53
CA HIS A 516 -28.07 31.90 -23.12
C HIS A 516 -27.82 30.81 -22.08
N ILE A 517 -26.74 30.90 -21.31
CA ILE A 517 -26.48 29.99 -20.17
C ILE A 517 -27.63 30.02 -19.16
N GLN A 518 -28.10 31.21 -18.77
CA GLN A 518 -29.24 31.33 -17.84
C GLN A 518 -30.50 30.67 -18.41
N LYS A 519 -30.73 30.77 -19.73
CA LYS A 519 -31.84 30.10 -20.40
C LYS A 519 -31.70 28.57 -20.32
N LEU A 520 -30.53 28.01 -20.64
CA LEU A 520 -30.26 26.57 -20.52
C LEU A 520 -30.56 26.05 -19.11
N ASN A 521 -30.16 26.82 -18.09
CA ASN A 521 -30.37 26.43 -16.70
C ASN A 521 -31.83 26.50 -16.27
N ARG A 522 -32.58 27.52 -16.71
CA ARG A 522 -34.03 27.60 -16.46
C ARG A 522 -34.78 26.47 -17.16
N GLU A 523 -34.38 26.12 -18.37
CA GLU A 523 -35.01 25.07 -19.18
C GLU A 523 -34.55 23.66 -18.79
N ARG A 524 -33.61 23.54 -17.84
CA ARG A 524 -33.01 22.28 -17.41
C ARG A 524 -32.48 21.46 -18.60
N PHE A 525 -31.65 22.08 -19.45
CA PHE A 525 -31.08 21.42 -20.61
C PHE A 525 -30.43 20.08 -20.24
N ALA A 526 -30.81 19.01 -20.94
CA ALA A 526 -30.42 17.62 -20.66
C ALA A 526 -30.71 17.14 -19.21
N GLY A 527 -31.64 17.80 -18.51
CA GLY A 527 -32.01 17.53 -17.11
C GLY A 527 -31.28 18.38 -16.07
N TYR A 528 -30.31 19.21 -16.47
CA TYR A 528 -29.38 19.91 -15.58
C TYR A 528 -29.56 21.44 -15.59
N ASN A 529 -29.27 22.09 -14.47
CA ASN A 529 -29.48 23.53 -14.24
C ASN A 529 -28.22 24.29 -13.77
N ASP A 530 -27.06 23.68 -13.90
CA ASP A 530 -25.74 24.13 -13.46
C ASP A 530 -24.76 24.32 -14.63
N TRP A 531 -25.28 24.51 -15.85
CA TRP A 531 -24.49 24.85 -17.02
C TRP A 531 -23.83 26.22 -16.87
N ARG A 532 -22.63 26.36 -17.43
CA ARG A 532 -21.85 27.60 -17.44
C ARG A 532 -21.03 27.73 -18.71
N LEU A 533 -20.49 28.92 -18.95
CA LEU A 533 -19.39 29.08 -19.90
C LEU A 533 -18.15 28.33 -19.38
N PRO A 534 -17.37 27.69 -20.25
CA PRO A 534 -16.12 27.06 -19.85
C PRO A 534 -15.09 28.13 -19.50
N THR A 535 -14.18 27.82 -18.58
CA THR A 535 -12.95 28.62 -18.48
C THR A 535 -12.12 28.43 -19.73
N LEU A 536 -11.16 29.33 -19.98
CA LEU A 536 -10.22 29.20 -21.09
C LEU A 536 -9.42 27.90 -21.01
N GLU A 537 -9.06 27.47 -19.80
CA GLU A 537 -8.33 26.23 -19.57
C GLU A 537 -9.17 25.00 -19.94
N GLU A 538 -10.44 24.97 -19.55
CA GLU A 538 -11.37 23.90 -19.94
C GLU A 538 -11.64 23.90 -21.46
N ALA A 539 -11.86 25.07 -22.06
CA ALA A 539 -12.11 25.17 -23.49
C ALA A 539 -10.87 24.79 -24.33
N MET A 540 -9.67 25.19 -23.89
CA MET A 540 -8.41 24.79 -24.52
C MET A 540 -8.09 23.32 -24.33
N SER A 541 -8.63 22.66 -23.29
CA SER A 541 -8.46 21.22 -23.13
C SER A 541 -9.03 20.44 -24.31
N LEU A 542 -10.13 20.90 -24.91
CA LEU A 542 -10.75 20.28 -26.09
C LEU A 542 -9.92 20.43 -27.38
N MET A 543 -8.83 21.21 -27.35
CA MET A 543 -8.01 21.47 -28.52
C MET A 543 -7.16 20.25 -28.86
N GLU A 544 -7.25 19.81 -30.10
CA GLU A 544 -6.51 18.67 -30.62
C GLU A 544 -5.22 19.12 -31.32
N PRO A 545 -4.09 18.38 -31.23
CA PRO A 545 -2.86 18.73 -31.95
C PRO A 545 -2.96 18.65 -33.48
N THR A 546 -4.00 17.97 -33.98
CA THR A 546 -4.25 17.79 -35.41
C THR A 546 -5.72 18.07 -35.71
N LYS A 547 -6.01 18.47 -36.95
CA LYS A 547 -7.39 18.67 -37.39
C LYS A 547 -8.11 17.33 -37.49
N LYS A 548 -8.93 17.01 -36.49
CA LYS A 548 -9.65 15.73 -36.39
C LYS A 548 -11.09 15.81 -36.90
N ASN A 549 -11.74 16.97 -36.80
CA ASN A 549 -13.13 17.16 -37.18
C ASN A 549 -13.25 18.11 -38.39
N GLY A 550 -12.96 17.57 -39.58
CA GLY A 550 -12.88 18.35 -40.81
C GLY A 550 -11.65 19.27 -40.80
N ASP A 551 -11.86 20.58 -40.88
CA ASP A 551 -10.80 21.58 -40.83
C ASP A 551 -10.53 22.11 -39.41
N LEU A 552 -11.13 21.51 -38.38
CA LEU A 552 -11.07 21.94 -36.99
C LEU A 552 -10.19 21.04 -36.10
N TYR A 553 -9.46 21.66 -35.18
CA TYR A 553 -8.65 21.09 -34.11
C TYR A 553 -9.52 20.71 -32.89
N ILE A 554 -10.57 19.92 -33.10
CA ILE A 554 -11.43 19.40 -32.04
C ILE A 554 -11.85 17.98 -32.38
N ASP A 555 -12.16 17.17 -31.38
CA ASP A 555 -12.62 15.80 -31.57
C ASP A 555 -13.96 15.72 -32.35
N PRO A 556 -14.15 14.72 -33.25
CA PRO A 556 -15.40 14.51 -34.00
C PRO A 556 -16.64 14.25 -33.16
N VAL A 557 -16.50 13.97 -31.86
CA VAL A 557 -17.63 13.86 -30.93
C VAL A 557 -18.43 15.17 -30.84
N PHE A 558 -17.79 16.32 -31.08
CA PHE A 558 -18.41 17.64 -31.02
C PHE A 558 -18.93 18.11 -32.38
N ASP A 559 -19.99 18.91 -32.37
CA ASP A 559 -20.49 19.54 -33.60
C ASP A 559 -19.51 20.59 -34.14
N LYS A 560 -19.31 20.59 -35.47
CA LYS A 560 -18.35 21.45 -36.18
C LYS A 560 -18.85 22.88 -36.44
N THR A 561 -20.11 23.20 -36.12
CA THR A 561 -20.71 24.53 -36.33
C THR A 561 -20.00 25.57 -35.46
N GLN A 562 -19.64 25.22 -34.23
CA GLN A 562 -18.96 26.14 -33.30
C GLN A 562 -17.46 26.16 -33.57
N ARG A 563 -17.05 26.86 -34.63
CA ARG A 563 -15.63 27.04 -35.01
C ARG A 563 -14.83 27.81 -33.96
N TRP A 564 -15.49 28.69 -33.21
CA TRP A 564 -14.92 29.40 -32.08
C TRP A 564 -15.96 29.64 -31.00
N ILE A 565 -15.54 29.59 -29.73
CA ILE A 565 -16.43 29.70 -28.58
C ILE A 565 -15.98 30.75 -27.58
N TRP A 566 -16.96 31.39 -26.94
CA TRP A 566 -16.73 32.21 -25.75
C TRP A 566 -16.26 31.36 -24.57
N THR A 567 -15.37 31.94 -23.78
CA THR A 567 -14.97 31.42 -22.47
C THR A 567 -15.41 32.39 -21.37
N ALA A 568 -15.49 31.95 -20.12
CA ALA A 568 -15.81 32.81 -18.99
C ALA A 568 -14.68 33.80 -18.64
N ASP A 569 -13.45 33.54 -19.10
CA ASP A 569 -12.29 34.33 -18.72
C ASP A 569 -12.20 35.66 -19.46
N LYS A 570 -11.82 36.70 -18.73
CA LYS A 570 -11.78 38.08 -19.21
C LYS A 570 -10.34 38.49 -19.53
N GLY A 571 -10.15 39.35 -20.53
CA GLY A 571 -8.84 39.95 -20.83
C GLY A 571 -8.72 41.35 -20.23
N SER A 572 -8.23 42.29 -21.03
CA SER A 572 -8.31 43.73 -20.70
C SER A 572 -9.77 44.22 -20.68
N ALA A 573 -9.99 45.49 -20.32
CA ALA A 573 -11.33 46.05 -20.24
C ALA A 573 -12.05 45.95 -21.61
N GLY A 574 -13.25 45.37 -21.62
CA GLY A 574 -14.09 45.24 -22.82
C GLY A 574 -13.76 44.05 -23.73
N VAL A 575 -12.87 43.13 -23.33
CA VAL A 575 -12.57 41.90 -24.09
C VAL A 575 -12.68 40.65 -23.23
N ALA A 576 -13.03 39.53 -23.86
CA ALA A 576 -13.08 38.20 -23.27
C ALA A 576 -12.28 37.21 -24.11
N TRP A 577 -11.79 36.15 -23.47
CA TRP A 577 -11.02 35.11 -24.14
C TRP A 577 -11.95 34.19 -24.95
N VAL A 578 -11.45 33.77 -26.11
CA VAL A 578 -12.11 32.83 -27.02
C VAL A 578 -11.15 31.72 -27.41
N VAL A 579 -11.71 30.55 -27.69
CA VAL A 579 -10.99 29.42 -28.29
C VAL A 579 -11.39 29.31 -29.75
N LEU A 580 -10.41 29.19 -30.64
CA LEU A 580 -10.53 29.19 -32.09
C LEU A 580 -10.12 27.80 -32.61
N PHE A 581 -11.08 26.90 -32.79
CA PHE A 581 -10.82 25.52 -33.21
C PHE A 581 -10.38 25.42 -34.67
N ASP A 582 -10.58 26.44 -35.50
CA ASP A 582 -10.15 26.43 -36.90
C ASP A 582 -8.67 26.80 -37.09
N SER A 583 -8.14 27.68 -36.24
CA SER A 583 -6.72 28.03 -36.17
C SER A 583 -5.93 27.19 -35.18
N GLY A 584 -6.60 26.51 -34.25
CA GLY A 584 -5.94 25.71 -33.21
C GLY A 584 -5.35 26.57 -32.08
N ASP A 585 -5.96 27.71 -31.77
CA ASP A 585 -5.40 28.66 -30.78
C ASP A 585 -6.48 29.37 -29.96
N CYS A 586 -6.07 30.32 -29.12
CA CYS A 586 -6.94 31.21 -28.36
C CYS A 586 -6.56 32.68 -28.57
N SER A 587 -7.54 33.57 -28.41
CA SER A 587 -7.33 35.01 -28.54
C SER A 587 -8.31 35.78 -27.66
N THR A 588 -8.22 37.12 -27.66
CA THR A 588 -9.23 37.96 -27.01
C THR A 588 -10.08 38.65 -28.06
N HIS A 589 -11.40 38.58 -27.91
CA HIS A 589 -12.37 39.26 -28.76
C HIS A 589 -13.10 40.35 -27.96
N ASN A 590 -13.48 41.44 -28.64
CA ASN A 590 -14.34 42.46 -28.03
C ASN A 590 -15.68 41.83 -27.63
N VAL A 591 -16.19 42.16 -26.45
CA VAL A 591 -17.46 41.60 -25.93
C VAL A 591 -18.68 41.88 -26.82
N THR A 592 -18.56 42.84 -27.76
CA THR A 592 -19.57 43.17 -28.78
C THR A 592 -19.51 42.31 -30.05
N ASN A 593 -18.45 41.52 -30.24
CA ASN A 593 -18.32 40.58 -31.35
C ASN A 593 -19.24 39.37 -31.16
N GLY A 594 -19.56 38.66 -32.26
CA GLY A 594 -20.31 37.40 -32.20
C GLY A 594 -19.39 36.18 -32.10
N ASN A 595 -19.56 35.36 -31.07
CA ASN A 595 -18.94 34.03 -30.96
C ASN A 595 -19.98 33.00 -30.48
N HIS A 596 -19.72 31.72 -30.71
CA HIS A 596 -20.65 30.67 -30.26
C HIS A 596 -20.48 30.37 -28.77
N VAL A 597 -21.43 29.61 -28.22
CA VAL A 597 -21.38 29.08 -26.87
C VAL A 597 -21.32 27.56 -26.94
N ARG A 598 -20.46 26.96 -26.12
CA ARG A 598 -20.52 25.53 -25.81
C ARG A 598 -20.52 25.41 -24.30
N ALA A 599 -21.70 25.18 -23.72
CA ALA A 599 -21.81 25.14 -22.27
C ALA A 599 -21.13 23.89 -21.70
N VAL A 600 -20.54 24.06 -20.53
CA VAL A 600 -19.93 22.99 -19.74
C VAL A 600 -20.57 22.96 -18.35
N ARG A 601 -20.56 21.80 -17.72
CA ARG A 601 -20.85 21.64 -16.30
C ARG A 601 -19.84 20.68 -15.69
N SER A 602 -19.63 20.81 -14.39
CA SER A 602 -18.92 19.78 -13.64
C SER A 602 -19.76 18.50 -13.63
N GLY A 603 -19.17 17.34 -13.88
CA GLY A 603 -19.88 16.06 -13.95
C GLY A 603 -20.45 15.57 -12.60
N GLN A 604 -20.44 16.41 -11.56
CA GLN A 604 -20.97 16.07 -10.24
C GLN A 604 -22.48 16.28 -10.19
N SER A 605 -23.26 15.24 -10.53
CA SER A 605 -24.50 14.84 -9.85
C SER A 605 -24.95 13.47 -10.30
#